data_AF-A0A285JRA4-F1
#
_entry.id   AF-A0A285JRA4-F1
#
_cell.length_a   1.000
_cell.length_b   1.000
_cell.length_c   1.000
_cell.angle_alpha   90.00
_cell.angle_beta   90.00
_cell.angle_gamma   90.00
#
_symmetry.space_group_name_H-M   'P 1'
#
loop_
_entity.id
_entity.type
_entity.pdbx_description
1 polymer ?
#
loop_
_entity_poly.entity_id
_entity_poly.type
_entity_poly.pdbx_seq_one_letter_code
_entity_poly.pdbx_strand_id
1 'polypeptide(L)'
;MTTALLSFAAVGALLTITPGLDTALVLRSALNGGRRPAFFTATGICLGALTWGALTNLLNPRVGAFYLTVLPQFTPAVDATTGTALIGFGLKLGLSR
;
A
#
# COMPACT_ATOMS: atom_id res chain seq x y z
N MET A 1 13.50 0.01 -24.37
CA MET A 1 13.00 0.77 -23.20
C MET A 1 11.87 1.73 -23.54
N THR A 2 12.00 2.58 -24.57
CA THR A 2 10.96 3.55 -24.98
C THR A 2 9.62 2.93 -25.36
N THR A 3 9.62 1.82 -26.11
CA THR A 3 8.38 1.08 -26.47
C THR A 3 7.65 0.52 -25.24
N ALA A 4 8.39 0.08 -24.22
CA ALA A 4 7.83 -0.41 -22.97
C ALA A 4 7.25 0.73 -22.11
N LEU A 5 7.91 1.89 -22.12
CA LEU A 5 7.40 3.10 -21.46
C LEU A 5 6.11 3.60 -22.14
N LEU A 6 6.05 3.58 -23.47
CA LEU A 6 4.86 3.97 -24.23
C LEU A 6 3.70 2.99 -24.04
N SER A 7 3.94 1.68 -24.07
CA SER A 7 2.89 0.69 -23.82
C SER A 7 2.39 0.76 -22.37
N PHE A 8 3.30 0.94 -21.40
CA PHE A 8 2.92 1.17 -20.00
C PHE A 8 2.10 2.46 -19.83
N ALA A 9 2.54 3.57 -20.43
CA ALA A 9 1.83 4.84 -20.35
C ALA A 9 0.44 4.76 -21.00
N ALA A 10 0.33 4.08 -22.15
CA ALA A 10 -0.95 3.89 -22.84
C ALA A 10 -1.93 3.05 -22.00
N VAL A 11 -1.46 1.93 -21.45
CA VAL A 11 -2.29 1.07 -20.58
C VAL A 11 -2.63 1.79 -19.28
N GLY A 12 -1.68 2.49 -18.66
CA GLY A 12 -1.90 3.27 -17.44
C GLY A 12 -2.90 4.41 -17.64
N ALA A 13 -2.83 5.13 -18.78
CA ALA A 13 -3.80 6.15 -19.14
C ALA A 13 -5.20 5.54 -19.34
N LEU A 14 -5.30 4.41 -20.03
CA LEU A 14 -6.56 3.69 -20.22
C LEU A 14 -7.20 3.24 -18.90
N LEU A 15 -6.38 2.72 -17.97
CA LEU A 15 -6.80 2.32 -16.63
C LEU A 15 -7.19 3.51 -15.75
N THR A 16 -6.60 4.69 -15.96
CA THR A 16 -6.94 5.91 -15.22
C THR A 16 -8.27 6.50 -15.69
N ILE A 17 -8.55 6.41 -17.00
CA ILE A 17 -9.80 6.89 -17.59
C ILE A 17 -10.97 5.97 -17.21
N THR A 18 -10.73 4.66 -17.10
CA THR A 18 -11.77 3.71 -16.69
C THR A 18 -11.95 3.84 -15.18
N PRO A 19 -13.03 4.47 -14.66
CA PRO A 19 -13.26 4.47 -13.22
C PRO A 19 -13.25 3.01 -12.76
N GLY A 20 -12.36 2.68 -11.83
CA GLY A 20 -12.20 1.30 -11.35
C GLY A 20 -13.54 0.72 -10.91
N LEU A 21 -13.69 -0.61 -10.99
CA LEU A 21 -14.93 -1.32 -10.62
C LEU A 21 -15.44 -0.87 -9.23
N ASP A 22 -14.53 -0.72 -8.28
CA ASP A 22 -14.80 -0.24 -6.93
C ASP A 22 -15.35 1.18 -6.89
N THR A 23 -14.71 2.10 -7.62
CA THR A 23 -15.12 3.50 -7.72
C THR A 23 -16.46 3.63 -8.44
N ALA A 24 -16.69 2.84 -9.48
CA ALA A 24 -17.95 2.77 -10.20
C ALA A 24 -19.08 2.22 -9.31
N LEU A 25 -18.80 1.21 -8.47
CA LEU A 25 -19.76 0.65 -7.52
C LEU A 25 -20.11 1.65 -6.41
N VAL A 26 -19.12 2.36 -5.85
CA VAL A 26 -19.35 3.42 -4.86
C VAL A 26 -20.14 4.58 -5.47
N LEU A 27 -19.79 4.99 -6.69
CA LEU A 27 -20.51 6.05 -7.41
C LEU A 27 -21.95 5.63 -7.71
N ARG A 28 -22.18 4.39 -8.15
CA ARG A 28 -23.52 3.84 -8.34
C ARG A 28 -24.32 3.79 -7.03
N SER A 29 -23.72 3.35 -5.92
CA SER A 29 -24.35 3.37 -4.60
C SER A 29 -24.66 4.80 -4.13
N ALA A 30 -23.80 5.76 -4.44
CA ALA A 30 -24.02 7.18 -4.13
C ALA A 30 -25.16 7.79 -4.95
N LEU A 31 -25.26 7.44 -6.24
CA LEU A 31 -26.29 7.92 -7.15
C LEU A 31 -27.67 7.29 -6.86
N ASN A 32 -27.74 5.98 -6.59
CA ASN A 32 -29.01 5.27 -6.40
C ASN A 32 -29.52 5.26 -4.95
N GLY A 33 -28.62 5.29 -3.95
CA GLY A 33 -28.99 5.14 -2.54
C GLY A 33 -28.58 6.32 -1.64
N GLY A 34 -27.86 7.31 -2.18
CA GLY A 34 -27.34 8.45 -1.41
C GLY A 34 -26.07 8.15 -0.61
N ARG A 35 -25.67 9.11 0.24
CA ARG A 35 -24.36 9.11 0.94
C ARG A 35 -24.17 7.94 1.92
N ARG A 36 -25.23 7.49 2.59
CA ARG A 36 -25.15 6.41 3.60
C ARG A 36 -24.77 5.05 2.99
N PRO A 37 -25.50 4.51 2.00
CA PRO A 37 -25.12 3.23 1.37
C PRO A 37 -23.80 3.30 0.60
N ALA A 38 -23.42 4.45 0.04
CA ALA A 38 -22.09 4.65 -0.54
C ALA A 38 -20.96 4.43 0.48
N PHE A 39 -21.14 4.91 1.70
CA PHE A 39 -20.15 4.75 2.78
C PHE A 39 -19.98 3.27 3.18
N PHE A 40 -21.09 2.53 3.30
CA PHE A 40 -21.04 1.09 3.58
C PHE A 40 -20.39 0.30 2.43
N THR A 41 -20.65 0.70 1.18
CA THR A 41 -20.03 0.06 0.00
C THR A 41 -18.52 0.30 -0.02
N ALA A 42 -18.08 1.54 0.22
CA ALA A 42 -16.66 1.89 0.29
C ALA A 42 -15.94 1.15 1.43
N THR A 43 -16.56 1.10 2.61
CA THR A 43 -15.98 0.39 3.77
C THR A 43 -15.87 -1.11 3.49
N GLY A 44 -16.89 -1.71 2.85
CA GLY A 44 -16.85 -3.12 2.45
C GLY A 44 -15.73 -3.42 1.44
N ILE A 45 -15.54 -2.57 0.45
CA ILE A 45 -14.43 -2.70 -0.52
C ILE A 45 -13.07 -2.59 0.17
N CYS A 46 -12.87 -1.59 1.04
CA CYS A 46 -11.61 -1.42 1.77
C CYS A 46 -11.29 -2.63 2.67
N LEU A 47 -12.29 -3.14 3.40
CA LEU A 47 -12.13 -4.33 4.24
C LEU A 47 -11.85 -5.58 3.39
N GLY A 48 -12.53 -5.75 2.27
CA GLY A 48 -12.26 -6.82 1.31
C GLY A 48 -10.84 -6.77 0.74
N ALA A 49 -10.38 -5.58 0.33
CA ALA A 49 -9.04 -5.38 -0.18
C ALA A 49 -7.96 -5.64 0.90
N LEU A 50 -8.18 -5.18 2.13
CA LEU A 50 -7.28 -5.44 3.26
C LEU A 50 -7.20 -6.92 3.60
N THR A 51 -8.35 -7.60 3.72
CA THR A 51 -8.40 -9.03 4.03
C THR A 51 -7.77 -9.85 2.91
N TRP A 52 -8.08 -9.58 1.65
CA TRP A 52 -7.48 -10.27 0.51
C TRP A 52 -5.96 -10.06 0.42
N GLY A 53 -5.51 -8.81 0.58
CA GLY A 53 -4.09 -8.46 0.59
C GLY A 53 -3.33 -9.09 1.76
N ALA A 54 -3.93 -9.09 2.95
CA ALA A 54 -3.39 -9.76 4.13
C ALA A 54 -3.33 -11.27 3.91
N LEU A 55 -4.40 -11.88 3.39
CA LEU A 55 -4.45 -13.31 3.11
C LEU A 55 -3.40 -13.70 2.07
N THR A 56 -3.27 -12.94 0.97
CA THR A 56 -2.21 -13.16 -0.03
C THR A 56 -0.82 -13.10 0.58
N ASN A 57 -0.54 -12.13 1.45
CA ASN A 57 0.77 -12.01 2.09
C ASN A 57 1.03 -13.15 3.09
N LEU A 58 0.01 -13.57 3.84
CA LEU A 58 0.12 -14.60 4.86
C LEU A 58 0.18 -16.02 4.27
N LEU A 59 -0.60 -16.26 3.22
CA LEU A 59 -0.69 -17.55 2.51
C LEU A 59 0.43 -17.73 1.48
N ASN A 60 1.17 -16.66 1.15
CA ASN A 60 2.34 -16.75 0.28
C ASN A 60 3.63 -16.83 1.12
N PRO A 61 4.18 -18.03 1.34
CA PRO A 61 5.40 -18.22 2.15
C PRO A 61 6.63 -17.52 1.57
N ARG A 62 6.60 -17.14 0.28
CA ARG A 62 7.71 -16.43 -0.37
C ARG A 62 7.81 -14.97 0.08
N VAL A 63 6.70 -14.33 0.49
CA VAL A 63 6.72 -12.97 1.03
C VAL A 63 7.46 -12.96 2.37
N GLY A 64 7.11 -13.89 3.27
CA GLY A 64 7.80 -14.05 4.54
C GLY A 64 9.27 -14.40 4.36
N ALA A 65 9.59 -15.31 3.44
CA ALA A 65 10.97 -15.67 3.12
C ALA A 65 11.77 -14.48 2.55
N PHE A 66 11.18 -13.65 1.69
CA PHE A 66 11.81 -12.42 1.19
C PHE A 66 12.12 -11.44 2.33
N TYR A 67 11.17 -11.20 3.24
CA TYR A 67 11.44 -10.35 4.41
C TYR A 67 12.57 -10.92 5.27
N LEU A 68 12.58 -12.23 5.53
CA LEU A 68 13.62 -12.88 6.32
C LEU A 68 15.00 -12.90 5.66
N THR A 69 15.09 -12.89 4.33
CA THR A 69 16.38 -12.85 3.61
C THR A 69 16.85 -11.43 3.28
N VAL A 70 15.94 -10.44 3.27
CA VAL A 70 16.26 -9.03 3.01
C VAL A 70 16.57 -8.24 4.28
N LEU A 71 15.91 -8.56 5.41
CA LEU A 71 16.23 -7.96 6.70
C LEU A 71 17.71 -8.07 7.11
N PRO A 72 18.39 -9.23 7.00
CA PRO A 72 19.81 -9.37 7.31
C PRO A 72 20.74 -8.58 6.39
N GLN A 73 20.24 -7.97 5.32
CA GLN A 73 21.04 -7.11 4.43
C GLN A 73 21.23 -5.71 5.03
N PHE A 74 20.32 -5.28 5.91
CA PHE A 74 20.36 -3.98 6.58
C PHE A 74 20.80 -4.06 8.05
N THR A 75 20.82 -5.26 8.65
CA THR A 75 21.27 -5.48 10.04
C THR A 75 22.79 -5.42 10.26
N PRO A 76 23.69 -5.83 9.34
CA PRO A 76 25.13 -5.74 9.61
C PRO A 76 25.64 -4.30 9.71
N ALA A 77 24.84 -3.29 9.31
CA ALA A 77 25.17 -1.88 9.45
C ALA A 77 24.47 -1.19 10.65
N VAL A 78 23.38 -1.76 11.17
CA VAL A 78 22.67 -1.23 12.35
C VAL A 78 23.09 -2.03 13.58
N ASP A 79 24.31 -1.76 14.02
CA ASP A 79 24.77 -2.24 15.32
C ASP A 79 24.00 -1.52 16.44
N ALA A 80 23.96 -2.09 17.65
CA ALA A 80 23.22 -1.52 18.79
C ALA A 80 23.59 -0.03 19.04
N THR A 81 24.82 0.33 18.73
CA THR A 81 25.37 1.69 18.79
C THR A 81 24.74 2.62 17.72
N THR A 82 24.55 2.15 16.49
CA THR A 82 23.90 2.93 15.41
C THR A 82 22.41 3.08 15.69
N GLY A 83 21.75 2.01 16.18
CA GLY A 83 20.34 2.05 16.56
C GLY A 83 20.05 3.05 17.68
N THR A 84 20.88 3.05 18.73
CA THR A 84 20.76 4.03 19.84
C THR A 84 21.10 5.45 19.41
N ALA A 85 22.06 5.64 18.49
CA ALA A 85 22.37 6.95 17.92
C ALA A 85 21.21 7.52 17.08
N LEU A 86 20.54 6.69 16.28
CA LEU A 86 19.37 7.11 15.49
C LEU A 86 18.16 7.46 16.36
N ILE A 87 17.92 6.70 17.43
CA ILE A 87 16.86 6.99 18.40
C ILE A 87 17.17 8.31 19.12
N GLY A 88 18.41 8.51 19.58
CA GLY A 88 18.85 9.76 20.20
C GLY A 88 18.75 10.97 19.27
N PHE A 89 19.15 10.83 18.01
CA PHE A 89 19.03 11.86 16.99
C PHE A 89 17.57 12.23 16.70
N GLY A 90 16.71 11.22 16.55
CA GLY A 90 15.26 11.42 16.34
C GLY A 90 14.59 12.11 17.53
N LEU A 91 14.92 11.72 18.76
CA LEU A 91 14.41 12.35 19.97
C LEU A 91 14.84 13.81 20.08
N LYS A 92 16.11 14.11 19.79
CA LYS A 92 16.67 15.47 19.81
C LYS A 92 16.05 16.37 18.74
N LEU A 93 15.72 15.83 17.56
CA LEU A 93 14.98 16.58 16.53
C LEU A 93 13.52 16.81 16.92
N GLY A 94 12.87 15.84 17.60
CA GLY A 94 11.49 15.96 18.05
C GLY A 94 11.29 16.98 19.18
N LEU A 95 12.27 17.13 20.06
CA LEU A 95 12.28 18.09 21.17
C LEU A 95 12.75 19.50 20.77
N SER A 96 13.28 19.67 19.55
CA SER A 96 13.80 20.93 19.01
C SER A 96 12.73 21.75 18.26
N ARG A 97 11.44 21.47 18.50
CA ARG A 97 10.32 22.28 17.98
C ARG A 97 9.85 23.29 19.01
#